data_AF-A0A9X3S6N9-F1
#
_entry.id   AF-A0A9X3S6N9-F1
#
_cell.length_a   1.000
_cell.length_b   1.000
_cell.length_c   1.000
_cell.angle_alpha   90.00
_cell.angle_beta   90.00
_cell.angle_gamma   90.00
#
_symmetry.space_group_name_H-M   'P 1'
#
loop_
_entity.id
_entity.type
_entity.pdbx_description
1 polymer ?
#
loop_
_entity_poly.entity_id
_entity_poly.type
_entity_poly.pdbx_seq_one_letter_code
_entity_poly.pdbx_strand_id
1 'polypeptide(L)'
;MPSSVLSNASQLPHALTKKTVLATHGRSITVDYVGGATVDIGSARVHDSRIGFVVLRIGDFVSEPALLDPLGKSVLQFLRLLVPDDHVRVLQVRTMSELTTYWAANHTLCSHVVLIAHAGGGTVSFLDNGHVSGADLSAALDAAAPTATEKVWASLACSGRKNFAKAFSESSVCSHFVAPFGVVHGAAASHFCQSFFLTLLLNGSTAVNSFNSAAKIVMGETHFRLWRGGKIKAGKALS
;
A
#
# COMPACT_ATOMS: atom_id res chain seq x y z
N MET A 1 -9.11 -9.66 -9.99
CA MET A 1 -9.08 -10.94 -9.25
C MET A 1 -7.77 -11.66 -9.52
N PRO A 2 -7.32 -12.63 -8.69
CA PRO A 2 -6.09 -13.38 -8.91
C PRO A 2 -6.16 -14.21 -10.19
N SER A 3 -5.14 -14.12 -11.03
CA SER A 3 -5.01 -14.90 -12.27
C SER A 3 -4.86 -16.40 -11.99
N SER A 4 -4.33 -16.78 -10.83
CA SER A 4 -4.10 -18.17 -10.43
C SER A 4 -5.37 -19.01 -10.25
N VAL A 5 -6.56 -18.38 -10.17
CA VAL A 5 -7.84 -19.10 -10.11
C VAL A 5 -8.35 -19.52 -11.49
N LEU A 6 -7.65 -19.12 -12.55
CA LEU A 6 -7.99 -19.42 -13.94
C LEU A 6 -7.15 -20.57 -14.48
N SER A 7 -7.72 -21.43 -15.33
CA SER A 7 -6.99 -22.58 -15.89
C SER A 7 -5.88 -22.17 -16.88
N ASN A 8 -5.91 -20.94 -17.41
CA ASN A 8 -4.88 -20.37 -18.27
C ASN A 8 -3.93 -19.39 -17.54
N ALA A 9 -3.81 -19.48 -16.21
CA ALA A 9 -3.04 -18.55 -15.38
C ALA A 9 -1.61 -18.29 -15.90
N SER A 10 -0.93 -19.31 -16.42
CA SER A 10 0.45 -19.22 -16.93
C SER A 10 0.62 -18.36 -18.19
N GLN A 11 -0.47 -18.04 -18.88
CA GLN A 11 -0.47 -17.22 -20.10
C GLN A 11 -0.78 -15.75 -19.80
N LEU A 12 -1.15 -15.42 -18.56
CA LEU A 12 -1.52 -14.06 -18.18
C LEU A 12 -0.27 -13.28 -17.71
N PRO A 13 -0.10 -12.02 -18.16
CA PRO A 13 1.11 -11.25 -17.88
C PRO A 13 1.23 -10.76 -16.43
N HIS A 14 0.12 -10.73 -15.68
CA HIS A 14 0.06 -10.20 -14.32
C HIS A 14 -0.69 -11.15 -13.38
N ALA A 15 -0.36 -11.07 -12.08
CA ALA A 15 -0.97 -11.90 -11.04
C ALA A 15 -2.42 -11.53 -10.74
N LEU A 16 -2.86 -10.31 -11.11
CA LEU A 16 -4.26 -9.91 -11.12
C LEU A 16 -4.74 -9.70 -12.56
N THR A 17 -5.97 -10.11 -12.81
CA THR A 17 -6.66 -9.89 -14.08
C THR A 17 -8.01 -9.23 -13.87
N LYS A 18 -8.43 -8.43 -14.86
CA LYS A 18 -9.75 -7.79 -14.90
C LYS A 18 -10.73 -8.74 -15.58
N LYS A 19 -11.88 -8.92 -14.94
CA LYS A 19 -13.01 -9.73 -15.42
C LYS A 19 -14.32 -9.03 -15.12
N THR A 20 -15.35 -9.41 -15.85
CA THR A 20 -16.71 -8.96 -15.67
C THR A 20 -17.41 -9.88 -14.68
N VAL A 21 -17.98 -9.29 -13.63
CA VAL A 21 -18.84 -10.03 -12.70
C VAL A 21 -20.21 -10.18 -13.34
N LEU A 22 -20.64 -11.42 -13.54
CA LEU A 22 -21.92 -11.76 -14.18
C LEU A 22 -23.03 -11.95 -13.15
N ALA A 23 -22.71 -12.51 -11.99
CA ALA A 23 -23.67 -12.74 -10.91
C ALA A 23 -22.98 -12.74 -9.54
N THR A 24 -23.75 -12.48 -8.47
CA THR A 24 -23.30 -12.55 -7.08
C THR A 24 -24.22 -13.47 -6.30
N HIS A 25 -23.63 -14.45 -5.60
CA HIS A 25 -24.33 -15.48 -4.83
C HIS A 25 -23.72 -15.61 -3.44
N GLY A 26 -24.23 -14.82 -2.49
CA GLY A 26 -23.74 -14.82 -1.10
C GLY A 26 -22.26 -14.45 -1.02
N ARG A 27 -21.41 -15.44 -0.71
CA ARG A 27 -19.95 -15.28 -0.59
C ARG A 27 -19.17 -15.64 -1.86
N SER A 28 -19.88 -15.96 -2.95
CA SER A 28 -19.32 -16.30 -4.25
C SER A 28 -19.77 -15.29 -5.30
N ILE A 29 -18.97 -15.12 -6.34
CA ILE A 29 -19.36 -14.42 -7.56
C ILE A 29 -19.04 -15.28 -8.78
N THR A 30 -19.85 -15.13 -9.82
CA THR A 30 -19.63 -15.77 -11.11
C THR A 30 -18.98 -14.74 -12.04
N VAL A 31 -17.85 -15.09 -12.65
CA VAL A 31 -17.13 -14.21 -13.59
C VAL A 31 -17.01 -14.86 -14.96
N ASP A 32 -16.84 -14.04 -15.98
CA ASP A 32 -16.63 -14.48 -17.35
C ASP A 32 -15.26 -15.18 -17.54
N TYR A 33 -15.28 -16.28 -18.28
CA TYR A 33 -14.12 -17.08 -18.63
C TYR A 33 -13.94 -17.22 -20.15
N VAL A 34 -12.75 -17.68 -20.56
CA VAL A 34 -12.38 -17.81 -21.98
C VAL A 34 -13.36 -18.76 -22.69
N GLY A 35 -13.80 -18.37 -23.89
CA GLY A 35 -14.70 -19.18 -24.70
C GLY A 35 -16.16 -19.18 -24.24
N GLY A 36 -16.59 -18.17 -23.45
CA GLY A 36 -17.97 -18.05 -22.97
C GLY A 36 -18.30 -18.92 -21.75
N ALA A 37 -17.31 -19.63 -21.21
CA ALA A 37 -17.42 -20.32 -19.94
C ALA A 37 -17.50 -19.33 -18.76
N THR A 38 -17.82 -19.82 -17.57
CA THR A 38 -17.84 -19.03 -16.34
C THR A 38 -17.09 -19.74 -15.22
N VAL A 39 -16.65 -18.99 -14.22
CA VAL A 39 -16.02 -19.56 -13.02
C VAL A 39 -16.57 -18.88 -11.77
N ASP A 40 -16.87 -19.69 -10.76
CA ASP A 40 -17.27 -19.22 -9.44
C ASP A 40 -16.05 -19.01 -8.55
N ILE A 41 -15.96 -17.83 -7.95
CA ILE A 41 -14.86 -17.46 -7.06
C ILE A 41 -15.38 -16.77 -5.81
N GLY A 42 -14.71 -17.01 -4.68
CA GLY A 42 -15.04 -16.33 -3.43
C GLY A 42 -14.92 -14.82 -3.59
N SER A 43 -15.98 -14.08 -3.21
CA SER A 43 -16.07 -12.62 -3.39
C SER A 43 -14.92 -11.85 -2.75
N ALA A 44 -14.35 -12.38 -1.65
CA ALA A 44 -13.20 -11.80 -0.97
C ALA A 44 -11.93 -11.71 -1.84
N ARG A 45 -11.81 -12.53 -2.89
CA ARG A 45 -10.68 -12.50 -3.84
C ARG A 45 -10.90 -11.51 -4.99
N VAL A 46 -12.03 -10.82 -5.02
CA VAL A 46 -12.35 -9.85 -6.06
C VAL A 46 -12.28 -8.47 -5.47
N HIS A 47 -11.65 -7.59 -6.23
CA HIS A 47 -11.38 -6.23 -5.82
C HIS A 47 -12.07 -5.28 -6.77
N ASP A 48 -12.30 -4.06 -6.29
CA ASP A 48 -12.78 -2.97 -7.12
C ASP A 48 -11.86 -2.78 -8.35
N SER A 49 -12.45 -2.40 -9.48
CA SER A 49 -11.70 -2.15 -10.72
C SER A 49 -10.63 -1.05 -10.60
N ARG A 50 -10.71 -0.21 -9.56
CA ARG A 50 -9.78 0.89 -9.25
C ARG A 50 -8.53 0.42 -8.47
N ILE A 51 -8.10 -0.83 -8.64
CA ILE A 51 -6.78 -1.21 -8.14
C ILE A 51 -5.72 -0.39 -8.86
N GLY A 52 -4.98 0.40 -8.09
CA GLY A 52 -3.83 1.17 -8.55
C GLY A 52 -2.93 1.52 -7.38
N PHE A 53 -1.65 1.70 -7.68
CA PHE A 53 -0.60 1.97 -6.70
C PHE A 53 0.11 3.28 -6.99
N VAL A 54 0.33 4.07 -5.94
CA VAL A 54 1.33 5.13 -5.95
C VAL A 54 2.47 4.70 -5.04
N VAL A 55 3.68 4.58 -5.59
CA VAL A 55 4.92 4.50 -4.82
C VAL A 55 5.38 5.94 -4.59
N LEU A 56 4.99 6.50 -3.45
CA LEU A 56 5.35 7.84 -3.01
C LEU A 56 6.72 7.79 -2.36
N ARG A 57 7.71 8.38 -3.00
CA ARG A 57 9.03 8.58 -2.45
C ARG A 57 9.21 10.03 -2.05
N ILE A 58 9.53 10.25 -0.77
CA ILE A 58 9.95 11.56 -0.27
C ILE A 58 11.46 11.49 -0.05
N GLY A 59 12.19 12.26 -0.85
CA GLY A 59 13.64 12.17 -0.92
C GLY A 59 14.38 13.20 -0.08
N ASP A 60 15.57 12.82 0.37
CA ASP A 60 16.66 13.73 0.67
C ASP A 60 17.83 13.38 -0.27
N PHE A 61 18.53 14.37 -0.82
CA PHE A 61 19.60 14.15 -1.81
C PHE A 61 20.74 13.24 -1.30
N VAL A 62 20.79 12.99 0.01
CA VAL A 62 21.83 12.20 0.67
C VAL A 62 21.55 10.70 0.53
N SER A 63 20.32 10.27 0.82
CA SER A 63 19.95 8.86 0.87
C SER A 63 19.24 8.36 -0.38
N GLU A 64 18.83 9.26 -1.28
CA GLU A 64 18.20 8.94 -2.56
C GLU A 64 18.99 7.84 -3.31
N PRO A 65 20.29 8.03 -3.63
CA PRO A 65 21.00 7.07 -4.49
C PRO A 65 21.25 5.70 -3.83
N ALA A 66 21.51 5.70 -2.51
CA ALA A 66 21.98 4.51 -1.80
C ALA A 66 20.84 3.68 -1.18
N LEU A 67 19.67 4.29 -0.91
CA LEU A 67 18.58 3.64 -0.20
C LEU A 67 17.22 3.82 -0.87
N LEU A 68 16.78 5.07 -1.07
CA LEU A 68 15.40 5.32 -1.51
C LEU A 68 15.18 4.94 -2.99
N ASP A 69 16.20 5.11 -3.85
CA ASP A 69 16.18 4.67 -5.25
C ASP A 69 16.13 3.14 -5.37
N PRO A 70 17.06 2.36 -4.78
CA PRO A 70 16.99 0.90 -4.82
C PRO A 70 15.70 0.35 -4.22
N LEU A 71 15.24 0.91 -3.09
CA LEU A 71 14.01 0.45 -2.42
C LEU A 71 12.76 0.74 -3.27
N GLY A 72 12.66 1.94 -3.84
CA GLY A 72 11.59 2.31 -4.75
C GLY A 72 11.54 1.41 -5.98
N LYS A 73 12.70 1.11 -6.57
CA LYS A 73 12.81 0.20 -7.72
C LYS A 73 12.38 -1.23 -7.36
N SER A 74 12.80 -1.73 -6.19
CA SER A 74 12.40 -3.06 -5.70
C SER A 74 10.89 -3.21 -5.57
N VAL A 75 10.22 -2.23 -4.95
CA VAL A 75 8.76 -2.23 -4.80
C VAL A 75 8.08 -2.08 -6.15
N LEU A 76 8.53 -1.15 -7.00
CA LEU A 76 7.96 -0.93 -8.33
C LEU A 76 7.92 -2.21 -9.16
N GLN A 77 9.06 -2.90 -9.26
CA GLN A 77 9.15 -4.11 -10.08
C GLN A 77 8.24 -5.21 -9.56
N PHE A 78 8.14 -5.36 -8.24
CA PHE A 78 7.18 -6.30 -7.64
C PHE A 78 5.72 -5.91 -7.96
N LEU A 79 5.34 -4.65 -7.83
CA LEU A 79 3.96 -4.22 -8.07
C LEU A 79 3.54 -4.44 -9.53
N ARG A 80 4.46 -4.32 -10.49
CA ARG A 80 4.22 -4.62 -11.91
C ARG A 80 4.03 -6.11 -12.21
N LEU A 81 4.46 -7.00 -11.30
CA LEU A 81 4.05 -8.41 -11.36
C LEU A 81 2.58 -8.59 -10.98
N LEU A 82 2.04 -7.72 -10.10
CA LEU A 82 0.67 -7.83 -9.63
C LEU A 82 -0.33 -7.24 -10.62
N VAL A 83 -0.03 -6.07 -11.20
CA VAL A 83 -0.95 -5.28 -12.02
C VAL A 83 -0.25 -4.72 -13.26
N PRO A 84 -1.02 -4.30 -14.28
CA PRO A 84 -0.48 -3.59 -15.44
C PRO A 84 0.38 -2.38 -15.08
N ASP A 85 1.36 -2.08 -15.93
CA ASP A 85 2.32 -0.98 -15.72
C ASP A 85 1.65 0.39 -15.56
N ASP A 86 0.54 0.62 -16.25
CA ASP A 86 -0.23 1.87 -16.20
C ASP A 86 -1.03 2.03 -14.89
N HIS A 87 -1.16 0.97 -14.09
CA HIS A 87 -1.77 1.00 -12.75
C HIS A 87 -0.76 1.30 -11.63
N VAL A 88 0.54 1.39 -11.94
CA VAL A 88 1.58 1.74 -10.96
C VAL A 88 2.22 3.07 -11.34
N ARG A 89 2.20 4.02 -10.40
CA ARG A 89 2.88 5.31 -10.53
C ARG A 89 3.99 5.41 -9.48
N VAL A 90 5.15 5.88 -9.89
CA VAL A 90 6.20 6.30 -8.95
C VAL A 90 6.18 7.81 -8.92
N LEU A 91 5.99 8.36 -7.73
CA LEU A 91 6.04 9.78 -7.51
C LEU A 91 7.25 10.06 -6.61
N GLN A 92 8.23 10.79 -7.15
CA GLN A 92 9.29 11.38 -6.35
C GLN A 92 8.91 12.81 -6.04
N VAL A 93 8.80 13.11 -4.76
CA VAL A 93 8.63 14.48 -4.26
C VAL A 93 9.74 14.78 -3.26
N ARG A 94 9.99 16.07 -3.08
CA ARG A 94 10.84 16.61 -2.02
C ARG A 94 10.07 17.55 -1.12
N THR A 95 8.95 18.08 -1.61
CA THR A 95 8.17 19.12 -0.94
C THR A 95 6.74 18.70 -0.65
N MET A 96 6.13 19.32 0.36
CA MET A 96 4.71 19.10 0.63
C MET A 96 3.85 19.60 -0.53
N SER A 97 4.25 20.72 -1.15
CA SER A 97 3.54 21.33 -2.27
C SER A 97 3.48 20.42 -3.51
N GLU A 98 4.59 19.76 -3.87
CA GLU A 98 4.62 18.75 -4.95
C GLU A 98 3.65 17.61 -4.65
N LEU A 99 3.63 17.12 -3.40
CA LEU A 99 2.75 16.04 -2.99
C LEU A 99 1.28 16.44 -3.09
N THR A 100 0.89 17.58 -2.51
CA THR A 100 -0.50 18.04 -2.52
C THR A 100 -0.98 18.35 -3.93
N THR A 101 -0.12 18.94 -4.77
CA THR A 101 -0.44 19.22 -6.18
C THR A 101 -0.70 17.93 -6.96
N TYR A 102 0.17 16.93 -6.80
CA TYR A 102 -0.04 15.63 -7.43
C TYR A 102 -1.31 14.95 -6.90
N TRP A 103 -1.50 14.95 -5.58
CA TRP A 103 -2.61 14.28 -4.92
C TRP A 103 -3.96 14.82 -5.37
N ALA A 104 -4.11 16.15 -5.44
CA ALA A 104 -5.32 16.81 -5.93
C ALA A 104 -5.75 16.27 -7.30
N ALA A 105 -4.80 16.11 -8.23
CA ALA A 105 -5.07 15.66 -9.58
C ALA A 105 -5.21 14.14 -9.75
N ASN A 106 -4.58 13.33 -8.87
CA ASN A 106 -4.36 11.91 -9.15
C ASN A 106 -4.88 10.94 -8.07
N HIS A 107 -5.46 11.42 -6.96
CA HIS A 107 -5.89 10.56 -5.84
C HIS A 107 -6.91 9.47 -6.24
N THR A 108 -7.68 9.66 -7.32
CA THR A 108 -8.65 8.68 -7.84
C THR A 108 -8.00 7.51 -8.57
N LEU A 109 -6.74 7.65 -9.01
CA LEU A 109 -6.02 6.63 -9.79
C LEU A 109 -5.49 5.47 -8.94
N CYS A 110 -5.55 5.59 -7.61
CA CYS A 110 -5.01 4.57 -6.73
C CYS A 110 -5.98 4.19 -5.61
N SER A 111 -5.77 2.97 -5.11
CA SER A 111 -6.38 2.42 -3.89
C SER A 111 -5.33 2.11 -2.83
N HIS A 112 -4.06 2.06 -3.23
CA HIS A 112 -2.93 1.69 -2.39
C HIS A 112 -1.80 2.70 -2.56
N VAL A 113 -1.15 3.05 -1.45
CA VAL A 113 0.03 3.92 -1.46
C VAL A 113 1.17 3.24 -0.72
N VAL A 114 2.34 3.20 -1.34
CA VAL A 114 3.59 2.80 -0.68
C VAL A 114 4.39 4.06 -0.39
N LEU A 115 4.60 4.34 0.89
CA LEU A 115 5.37 5.50 1.34
C LEU A 115 6.82 5.10 1.60
N ILE A 116 7.76 5.70 0.87
CA ILE A 116 9.20 5.49 1.02
C ILE A 116 9.82 6.84 1.40
N ALA A 117 10.26 6.95 2.63
CA ALA A 117 10.81 8.19 3.15
C ALA A 117 11.69 7.90 4.38
N HIS A 118 12.39 8.93 4.84
CA HIS A 118 12.91 8.94 6.20
C HIS A 118 11.85 9.38 7.18
N ALA A 119 11.80 8.67 8.31
CA ALA A 119 10.96 9.06 9.42
C ALA A 119 11.72 8.87 10.73
N GLY A 120 11.51 9.80 11.65
CA GLY A 120 12.12 9.84 12.97
C GLY A 120 11.29 10.75 13.88
N GLY A 121 11.32 10.52 15.19
CA GLY A 121 10.64 11.39 16.16
C GLY A 121 9.10 11.46 16.06
N GLY A 122 8.46 10.72 15.15
CA GLY A 122 7.03 10.86 14.85
C GLY A 122 6.71 11.76 13.66
N THR A 123 7.71 12.03 12.81
CA THR A 123 7.59 12.86 11.61
C THR A 123 8.22 12.17 10.40
N VAL A 124 7.81 12.57 9.20
CA VAL A 124 8.43 12.24 7.92
C VAL A 124 9.17 13.47 7.39
N SER A 125 10.38 13.28 6.86
CA SER A 125 11.21 14.39 6.40
C SER A 125 10.88 14.81 4.97
N PHE A 126 10.64 16.10 4.76
CA PHE A 126 10.57 16.79 3.48
C PHE A 126 11.72 17.82 3.40
N LEU A 127 12.16 18.14 2.19
CA LEU A 127 13.28 19.05 1.96
C LEU A 127 12.94 20.50 2.32
N ASP A 128 11.71 20.96 2.04
CA ASP A 128 11.27 22.34 2.24
C ASP A 128 10.67 22.61 3.63
N ASN A 129 9.89 21.65 4.14
CA ASN A 129 9.13 21.77 5.38
C ASN A 129 9.78 21.04 6.56
N GLY A 130 10.99 20.50 6.38
CA GLY A 130 11.70 19.77 7.42
C GLY A 130 10.92 18.53 7.87
N HIS A 131 10.42 18.53 9.10
CA HIS A 131 9.79 17.37 9.72
C HIS A 131 8.26 17.51 9.80
N VAL A 132 7.53 16.72 9.01
CA VAL A 132 6.06 16.77 8.91
C VAL A 132 5.43 15.67 9.77
N SER A 133 4.52 16.03 10.66
CA SER A 133 3.83 15.06 11.52
C SER A 133 2.77 14.25 10.75
N GLY A 134 2.31 13.15 11.34
CA GLY A 134 1.21 12.37 10.76
C GLY A 134 -0.07 13.19 10.61
N ALA A 135 -0.34 14.11 11.54
CA ALA A 135 -1.51 14.99 11.52
C ALA A 135 -1.42 16.03 10.38
N ASP A 136 -0.25 16.68 10.24
CA ASP A 136 -0.04 17.69 9.19
C ASP A 136 -0.11 17.07 7.80
N LEU A 137 0.51 15.89 7.62
CA LEU A 137 0.45 15.17 6.36
C LEU A 137 -1.00 14.79 6.01
N SER A 138 -1.76 14.25 6.96
CA SER A 138 -3.17 13.93 6.71
C SER A 138 -3.99 15.17 6.35
N ALA A 139 -3.84 16.26 7.11
CA ALA A 139 -4.59 17.49 6.86
C ALA A 139 -4.28 18.07 5.47
N ALA A 140 -3.02 18.03 5.04
CA ALA A 140 -2.61 18.46 3.71
C ALA A 140 -3.23 17.61 2.60
N LEU A 141 -3.26 16.28 2.75
CA LEU A 141 -3.87 15.37 1.77
C LEU A 141 -5.39 15.51 1.71
N ASP A 142 -6.05 15.62 2.87
CA ASP A 142 -7.49 15.83 2.97
C ASP A 142 -7.91 17.18 2.37
N ALA A 143 -7.13 18.25 2.61
CA ALA A 143 -7.38 19.57 2.03
C ALA A 143 -7.15 19.59 0.51
N ALA A 144 -6.13 18.90 0.02
CA ALA A 144 -5.82 18.83 -1.41
C ALA A 144 -6.85 18.01 -2.21
N ALA A 145 -7.50 17.03 -1.58
CA ALA A 145 -8.53 16.22 -2.21
C ALA A 145 -9.67 15.87 -1.23
N PRO A 146 -10.61 16.79 -0.95
CA PRO A 146 -11.69 16.58 0.02
C PRO A 146 -12.64 15.44 -0.32
N THR A 147 -12.67 15.01 -1.58
CA THR A 147 -13.49 13.89 -2.09
C THR A 147 -12.71 12.58 -2.18
N ALA A 148 -11.46 12.54 -1.71
CA ALA A 148 -10.64 11.35 -1.79
C ALA A 148 -11.23 10.21 -0.94
N THR A 149 -11.26 9.02 -1.53
CA THR A 149 -11.61 7.80 -0.80
C THR A 149 -10.42 7.28 -0.01
N GLU A 150 -10.72 6.58 1.09
CA GLU A 150 -9.70 5.93 1.91
C GLU A 150 -8.81 4.97 1.10
N LYS A 151 -7.50 4.99 1.38
CA LYS A 151 -6.49 4.13 0.74
C LYS A 151 -5.83 3.21 1.76
N VAL A 152 -5.27 2.10 1.30
CA VAL A 152 -4.35 1.28 2.11
C VAL A 152 -2.94 1.84 1.97
N TRP A 153 -2.31 2.18 3.09
CA TRP A 153 -0.98 2.76 3.15
C TRP A 153 0.02 1.74 3.71
N ALA A 154 1.07 1.45 2.95
CA ALA A 154 2.23 0.68 3.40
C ALA A 154 3.45 1.61 3.45
N SER A 155 3.80 2.08 4.63
CA SER A 155 5.02 2.88 4.83
C SER A 155 6.21 1.98 5.06
N LEU A 156 7.27 2.23 4.31
CA LEU A 156 8.61 1.65 4.52
C LEU A 156 9.50 2.58 5.34
N ALA A 157 9.01 3.77 5.69
CA ALA A 157 9.62 4.68 6.66
C ALA A 157 9.34 4.24 8.09
N CYS A 158 10.21 4.58 9.05
CA CYS A 158 10.07 4.27 10.48
C CYS A 158 8.96 5.08 11.20
N SER A 159 7.73 5.02 10.69
CA SER A 159 6.59 5.87 11.04
C SER A 159 5.46 5.14 11.76
N GLY A 160 5.65 3.88 12.16
CA GLY A 160 4.64 3.05 12.85
C GLY A 160 4.46 3.34 14.33
N ARG A 161 5.15 4.35 14.88
CA ARG A 161 4.98 4.82 16.26
C ARG A 161 3.72 5.67 16.39
N LYS A 162 3.16 5.71 17.62
CA LYS A 162 1.93 6.43 17.94
C LYS A 162 1.93 7.89 17.49
N ASN A 163 3.07 8.59 17.66
CA ASN A 163 3.19 10.03 17.35
C ASN A 163 2.93 10.37 15.88
N PHE A 164 3.16 9.43 14.95
CA PHE A 164 2.83 9.62 13.54
C PHE A 164 1.57 8.83 13.17
N ALA A 165 1.62 7.51 13.36
CA ALA A 165 0.64 6.59 12.82
C ALA A 165 -0.78 6.78 13.37
N LYS A 166 -0.92 7.24 14.63
CA LYS A 166 -2.24 7.44 15.23
C LYS A 166 -3.05 8.44 14.41
N ALA A 167 -2.55 9.68 14.32
CA ALA A 167 -3.24 10.78 13.63
C ALA A 167 -3.42 10.47 12.15
N PHE A 168 -2.38 9.97 11.47
CA PHE A 168 -2.49 9.63 10.05
C PHE A 168 -3.56 8.57 9.77
N SER A 169 -3.67 7.55 10.64
CA SER A 169 -4.68 6.50 10.48
C SER A 169 -6.12 6.92 10.84
N GLU A 170 -6.32 8.11 11.41
CA GLU A 170 -7.63 8.71 11.67
C GLU A 170 -8.15 9.52 10.47
N SER A 171 -7.30 9.81 9.49
CA SER A 171 -7.62 10.60 8.29
C SER A 171 -8.58 9.88 7.33
N SER A 172 -9.38 10.67 6.60
CA SER A 172 -10.28 10.18 5.55
C SER A 172 -9.55 9.49 4.39
N VAL A 173 -8.28 9.83 4.12
CA VAL A 173 -7.50 9.17 3.07
C VAL A 173 -6.88 7.85 3.51
N CYS A 174 -7.06 7.40 4.75
CA CYS A 174 -6.39 6.21 5.29
C CYS A 174 -7.37 5.17 5.84
N SER A 175 -7.51 4.04 5.14
CA SER A 175 -8.28 2.89 5.65
C SER A 175 -7.45 2.05 6.62
N HIS A 176 -6.17 1.88 6.29
CA HIS A 176 -5.21 1.06 7.02
C HIS A 176 -3.83 1.65 6.80
N PHE A 177 -3.06 1.80 7.87
CA PHE A 177 -1.68 2.25 7.84
C PHE A 177 -0.77 1.18 8.42
N VAL A 178 0.06 0.57 7.59
CA VAL A 178 1.10 -0.38 8.02
C VAL A 178 2.45 0.30 7.95
N ALA A 179 3.21 0.23 9.04
CA ALA A 179 4.54 0.82 9.09
C ALA A 179 5.46 0.13 10.11
N PRO A 180 6.79 0.18 9.91
CA PRO A 180 7.78 -0.20 10.91
C PRO A 180 7.64 0.63 12.19
N PHE A 181 7.63 -0.04 13.34
CA PHE A 181 7.64 0.58 14.67
C PHE A 181 9.02 1.11 15.08
N GLY A 182 10.08 0.43 14.63
CA GLY A 182 11.47 0.78 14.87
C GLY A 182 12.27 0.85 13.58
N VAL A 183 13.59 0.96 13.74
CA VAL A 183 14.53 0.92 12.61
C VAL A 183 14.39 -0.42 11.89
N VAL A 184 14.32 -0.35 10.56
CA VAL A 184 14.23 -1.54 9.71
C VAL A 184 15.17 -1.38 8.53
N HIS A 185 15.80 -2.48 8.11
CA HIS A 185 16.59 -2.50 6.89
C HIS A 185 15.67 -2.43 5.66
N GLY A 186 16.05 -1.66 4.63
CA GLY A 186 15.22 -1.46 3.44
C GLY A 186 14.79 -2.77 2.76
N ALA A 187 15.68 -3.76 2.71
CA ALA A 187 15.36 -5.08 2.17
C ALA A 187 14.25 -5.81 2.95
N ALA A 188 14.27 -5.74 4.29
CA ALA A 188 13.24 -6.36 5.12
C ALA A 188 11.90 -5.62 4.99
N ALA A 189 11.94 -4.28 4.90
CA ALA A 189 10.75 -3.48 4.65
C ALA A 189 10.12 -3.77 3.29
N SER A 190 10.94 -3.87 2.23
CA SER A 190 10.48 -4.27 0.90
C SER A 190 9.84 -5.65 0.95
N HIS A 191 10.50 -6.64 1.54
CA HIS A 191 9.96 -8.00 1.64
C HIS A 191 8.64 -8.07 2.42
N PHE A 192 8.49 -7.27 3.48
CA PHE A 192 7.25 -7.16 4.23
C PHE A 192 6.13 -6.61 3.35
N CYS A 193 6.40 -5.50 2.66
CA CYS A 193 5.45 -4.83 1.76
C CYS A 193 4.94 -5.78 0.67
N GLN A 194 5.87 -6.51 0.04
CA GLN A 194 5.56 -7.49 -1.00
C GLN A 194 4.68 -8.62 -0.46
N SER A 195 5.05 -9.19 0.69
CA SER A 195 4.28 -10.26 1.34
C SER A 195 2.88 -9.79 1.77
N PHE A 196 2.77 -8.56 2.27
CA PHE A 196 1.50 -7.94 2.66
C PHE A 196 0.56 -7.80 1.46
N PHE A 197 1.03 -7.25 0.34
CA PHE A 197 0.18 -7.09 -0.84
C PHE A 197 -0.14 -8.40 -1.55
N LEU A 198 0.78 -9.37 -1.59
CA LEU A 198 0.49 -10.71 -2.09
C LEU A 198 -0.71 -11.33 -1.34
N THR A 199 -0.66 -11.30 -0.01
CA THR A 199 -1.71 -11.92 0.81
C THR A 199 -3.01 -11.11 0.79
N LEU A 200 -2.93 -9.78 0.80
CA LEU A 200 -4.10 -8.90 0.67
C LEU A 200 -4.82 -9.13 -0.66
N LEU A 201 -4.08 -9.10 -1.77
CA LEU A 201 -4.68 -9.05 -3.10
C LEU A 201 -4.88 -10.43 -3.71
N LEU A 202 -3.92 -11.35 -3.59
CA LEU A 202 -4.02 -12.65 -4.24
C LEU A 202 -4.82 -13.65 -3.40
N ASN A 203 -4.71 -13.61 -2.08
CA ASN A 203 -5.47 -14.52 -1.21
C ASN A 203 -6.86 -13.97 -0.85
N GLY A 204 -7.12 -12.68 -1.09
CA GLY A 204 -8.35 -12.03 -0.65
C GLY A 204 -8.47 -11.94 0.87
N SER A 205 -7.33 -11.81 1.56
CA SER A 205 -7.27 -11.75 3.02
C SER A 205 -7.65 -10.36 3.53
N THR A 206 -8.09 -10.27 4.78
CA THR A 206 -8.25 -8.97 5.45
C THR A 206 -6.88 -8.35 5.71
N ALA A 207 -6.81 -7.02 5.87
CA ALA A 207 -5.56 -6.32 6.19
C ALA A 207 -4.86 -6.90 7.43
N VAL A 208 -5.61 -7.32 8.47
CA VAL A 208 -5.06 -7.96 9.67
C VAL A 208 -4.42 -9.32 9.35
N ASN A 209 -5.10 -10.16 8.56
CA ASN A 209 -4.58 -11.48 8.18
C ASN A 209 -3.37 -11.37 7.26
N SER A 210 -3.39 -10.41 6.33
CA SER A 210 -2.25 -10.10 5.45
C SER A 210 -1.06 -9.60 6.23
N PHE A 211 -1.29 -8.70 7.20
CA PHE A 211 -0.24 -8.23 8.11
C PHE A 211 0.38 -9.39 8.88
N ASN A 212 -0.45 -10.24 9.51
CA ASN A 212 0.04 -11.37 10.31
C ASN A 212 0.81 -12.39 9.46
N SER A 213 0.39 -12.58 8.21
CA SER A 213 1.10 -13.46 7.27
C SER A 213 2.45 -12.86 6.88
N ALA A 214 2.49 -11.57 6.51
CA ALA A 214 3.72 -10.88 6.15
C ALA A 214 4.73 -10.84 7.31
N ALA A 215 4.26 -10.57 8.53
CA ALA A 215 5.10 -10.52 9.73
C ALA A 215 5.75 -11.86 10.10
N LYS A 216 5.19 -12.99 9.66
CA LYS A 216 5.77 -14.33 9.87
C LYS A 216 6.86 -14.69 8.86
N ILE A 217 6.79 -14.10 7.66
CA ILE A 217 7.67 -14.44 6.53
C ILE A 217 8.94 -13.59 6.56
N VAL A 218 8.84 -12.33 6.99
CA VAL A 218 9.97 -11.41 6.99
C VAL A 218 10.99 -11.82 8.06
N MET A 219 12.22 -12.02 7.62
CA MET A 219 13.35 -12.35 8.48
C MET A 219 13.84 -11.13 9.27
N GLY A 220 14.46 -11.40 10.43
CA GLY A 220 14.95 -10.40 11.37
C GLY A 220 13.84 -9.93 12.32
N GLU A 221 14.21 -9.50 13.52
CA GLU A 221 13.30 -8.97 14.55
C GLU A 221 12.69 -7.62 14.15
N THR A 222 12.02 -7.57 13.01
CA THR A 222 11.42 -6.35 12.47
C THR A 222 10.00 -6.23 13.00
N HIS A 223 9.74 -5.16 13.75
CA HIS A 223 8.43 -4.91 14.32
C HIS A 223 7.67 -3.94 13.45
N PHE A 224 6.63 -4.43 12.78
CA PHE A 224 5.63 -3.59 12.12
C PHE A 224 4.41 -3.39 13.02
N ARG A 225 3.62 -2.37 12.72
CA ARG A 225 2.29 -2.16 13.30
C ARG A 225 1.29 -1.84 12.20
N LEU A 226 0.08 -2.38 12.34
CA LEU A 226 -1.08 -2.03 11.54
C LEU A 226 -1.98 -1.12 12.38
N TRP A 227 -2.28 0.06 11.85
CA TRP A 227 -3.15 1.06 12.45
C TRP A 227 -4.42 1.24 11.61
N ARG A 228 -5.53 1.53 12.29
CA ARG A 228 -6.80 1.96 11.67
C ARG A 228 -7.61 2.77 12.65
N GLY A 229 -8.03 3.97 12.27
CA GLY A 229 -8.84 4.86 13.10
C GLY A 229 -8.18 5.14 14.46
N GLY A 230 -6.88 5.41 14.47
CA GLY A 230 -6.13 5.75 15.67
C GLY A 230 -5.80 4.59 16.60
N LYS A 231 -6.17 3.36 16.23
CA LYS A 231 -5.97 2.16 17.05
C LYS A 231 -5.07 1.15 16.35
N ILE A 232 -4.19 0.52 17.12
CA ILE A 232 -3.41 -0.63 16.65
C ILE A 232 -4.37 -1.80 16.46
N LYS A 233 -4.32 -2.43 15.28
CA LYS A 233 -5.11 -3.61 14.92
C LYS A 233 -4.28 -4.89 14.86
N ALA A 234 -2.98 -4.77 14.58
CA ALA A 234 -2.03 -5.88 14.60
C ALA A 234 -0.59 -5.38 14.84
N GLY A 235 0.28 -6.28 15.31
CA GLY A 235 1.63 -5.97 15.78
C GLY A 235 1.66 -5.79 17.30
N LYS A 236 2.80 -6.09 17.94
CA LYS A 236 2.95 -6.00 19.39
C LYS A 236 2.77 -4.54 19.86
N ALA A 237 1.88 -4.34 20.82
CA ALA A 237 1.87 -3.15 21.67
C ALA A 237 3.06 -3.28 22.62
N LEU A 238 4.23 -2.84 22.17
CA LEU A 238 5.36 -2.64 23.06
C LEU A 238 5.04 -1.38 23.87
N SER A 239 4.90 -1.58 25.18
CA SER A 239 4.72 -0.58 26.24
C SER A 239 5.86 0.43 26.26
#